data_AF-A0A0Q5YTB5-F1
#
_entry.id   AF-A0A0Q5YTB5-F1
#
_cell.length_a   1.000
_cell.length_b   1.000
_cell.length_c   1.000
_cell.angle_alpha   90.00
_cell.angle_beta   90.00
_cell.angle_gamma   90.00
#
_symmetry.space_group_name_H-M   'P 1'
#
loop_
_entity.id
_entity.type
_entity.pdbx_description
1 polymer ?
#
loop_
_entity_poly.entity_id
_entity_poly.type
_entity_poly.pdbx_seq_one_letter_code
_entity_poly.pdbx_strand_id
1 'polypeptide(L)'
;MSDASEVPEHKRRHEEARRAGAAASLPAIDRGSIVANASTDNPAWGIKRPPDRPWPLEARDVSPLQWWRTLPSDAFHDAEQDILLRTLEQIGVLHGGDDLATALAGDVAAAIDVAFALMPIEETTLTVDIAMSVLMRAAVAPNATAALVLAQVIGLTDLDHGLATELSASWYTHGLRHSSNPRKFGRAEAVLLTAFWERHHSGERA
;
A
#
# COMPACT_ATOMS: atom_id res chain seq x y z
N MET A 1 17.64 20.77 -60.13
CA MET A 1 18.83 21.61 -59.92
C MET A 1 18.36 22.90 -59.26
N SER A 2 18.56 23.02 -57.95
CA SER A 2 18.78 24.28 -57.23
C SER A 2 19.24 23.89 -55.83
N ASP A 3 20.55 23.96 -55.69
CA ASP A 3 21.28 24.03 -54.43
C ASP A 3 21.38 25.51 -54.04
N ALA A 4 21.21 25.82 -52.75
CA ALA A 4 21.69 27.05 -52.12
C ALA A 4 21.41 26.96 -50.61
N SER A 5 22.40 26.43 -49.88
CA SER A 5 22.70 26.84 -48.51
C SER A 5 22.87 28.35 -48.44
N GLU A 6 22.38 29.00 -47.37
CA GLU A 6 23.14 30.01 -46.62
C GLU A 6 22.36 30.51 -45.39
N VAL A 7 22.90 30.20 -44.21
CA VAL A 7 22.78 30.90 -42.93
C VAL A 7 24.26 31.05 -42.52
N PRO A 8 24.80 32.22 -42.07
CA PRO A 8 24.36 32.89 -40.83
C PRO A 8 24.59 34.41 -40.73
N GLU A 9 23.77 35.13 -39.94
CA GLU A 9 24.17 36.43 -39.40
C GLU A 9 24.07 36.51 -37.87
N HIS A 10 25.27 36.52 -37.31
CA HIS A 10 25.74 37.00 -36.03
C HIS A 10 25.03 38.28 -35.53
N LYS A 11 24.43 38.23 -34.34
CA LYS A 11 24.38 39.39 -33.43
C LYS A 11 24.73 38.98 -31.99
N ARG A 12 25.99 39.24 -31.67
CA ARG A 12 26.52 39.38 -30.31
C ARG A 12 25.76 40.48 -29.57
N ARG A 13 25.33 40.22 -28.34
CA ARG A 13 25.41 41.18 -27.22
C ARG A 13 25.18 40.47 -25.89
N HIS A 14 26.05 40.79 -24.94
CA HIS A 14 26.06 40.42 -23.52
C HIS A 14 26.66 39.06 -23.14
N GLU A 15 27.99 39.01 -23.22
CA GLU A 15 28.81 38.32 -22.23
C GLU A 15 29.52 39.35 -21.34
N GLU A 16 29.75 38.97 -20.08
CA GLU A 16 30.64 39.56 -19.08
C GLU A 16 30.13 40.63 -18.10
N ALA A 17 29.57 40.12 -16.99
CA ALA A 17 29.99 40.53 -15.65
C ALA A 17 30.10 39.27 -14.76
N ARG A 18 31.20 38.53 -14.88
CA ARG A 18 31.63 37.54 -13.89
C ARG A 18 32.25 38.27 -12.69
N ARG A 19 31.68 38.10 -11.49
CA ARG A 19 32.35 37.69 -10.22
C ARG A 19 31.64 38.25 -8.98
N ALA A 20 30.81 37.41 -8.39
CA ALA A 20 30.68 37.15 -6.96
C ALA A 20 29.90 35.82 -6.90
N GLY A 21 30.45 34.70 -6.46
CA GLY A 21 31.08 34.53 -5.16
C GLY A 21 30.03 34.17 -4.12
N ALA A 22 29.34 33.03 -4.29
CA ALA A 22 28.77 32.22 -3.20
C ALA A 22 28.11 30.98 -3.80
N ALA A 23 28.70 29.81 -3.52
CA ALA A 23 28.04 28.53 -3.65
C ALA A 23 26.85 28.51 -2.67
N ALA A 24 25.66 28.78 -3.18
CA ALA A 24 24.43 28.43 -2.47
C ALA A 24 24.15 26.97 -2.78
N SER A 25 24.70 26.08 -1.95
CA SER A 25 24.25 24.69 -1.85
C SER A 25 22.74 24.70 -1.73
N LEU A 26 22.05 24.22 -2.76
CA LEU A 26 20.64 23.90 -2.69
C LEU A 26 20.47 22.90 -1.54
N PRO A 27 19.57 23.15 -0.57
CA PRO A 27 19.33 22.20 0.49
C PRO A 27 18.82 20.92 -0.15
N ALA A 28 19.53 19.82 0.09
CA ALA A 28 19.04 18.49 -0.21
C ALA A 28 17.67 18.37 0.45
N ILE A 29 16.61 18.31 -0.37
CA ILE A 29 15.28 18.00 0.12
C ILE A 29 15.38 16.57 0.63
N ASP A 30 15.51 16.46 1.95
CA ASP A 30 15.46 15.21 2.67
C ASP A 30 14.09 14.58 2.44
N ARG A 31 14.04 13.67 1.45
CA ARG A 31 12.86 12.84 1.15
C ARG A 31 12.44 12.01 2.38
N GLY A 32 13.31 11.78 3.36
CA GLY A 32 12.96 11.12 4.61
C GLY A 32 12.06 11.96 5.52
N SER A 33 12.21 13.27 5.52
CA SER A 33 11.49 14.20 6.40
C SER A 33 10.03 14.43 5.99
N ILE A 34 9.72 14.37 4.69
CA ILE A 34 8.35 14.55 4.18
C ILE A 34 7.49 13.29 4.46
N VAL A 35 8.09 12.11 4.49
CA VAL A 35 7.40 10.84 4.81
C VAL A 35 7.11 10.72 6.31
N ALA A 36 7.97 11.28 7.17
CA ALA A 36 7.78 11.23 8.63
C ALA A 36 6.59 12.06 9.14
N ASN A 37 6.15 13.08 8.38
CA ASN A 37 5.09 14.01 8.78
C ASN A 37 3.78 13.84 7.96
N ALA A 38 3.73 12.87 7.05
CA ALA A 38 2.53 12.60 6.28
C ALA A 38 1.52 11.82 7.14
N SER A 39 0.76 12.59 7.93
CA SER A 39 -0.49 12.21 8.60
C SER A 39 -0.40 11.12 9.67
N THR A 40 0.26 11.43 10.78
CA THR A 40 0.13 10.72 12.07
C THR A 40 -1.19 11.00 12.80
N ASP A 41 -2.06 11.84 12.25
CA ASP A 41 -3.37 12.17 12.83
C ASP A 41 -4.48 11.71 11.87
N ASN A 42 -4.58 10.40 11.61
CA ASN A 42 -5.81 9.86 11.01
C ASN A 42 -6.88 9.74 12.12
N PRO A 43 -8.00 10.48 12.04
CA PRO A 43 -9.07 10.44 13.04
C PRO A 43 -9.82 9.12 13.10
N ALA A 44 -9.71 8.26 12.09
CA ALA A 44 -10.40 6.97 12.05
C ALA A 44 -9.80 5.94 13.03
N TRP A 45 -8.47 5.98 13.23
CA TRP A 45 -7.74 4.93 13.95
C TRP A 45 -6.77 5.48 15.01
N GLY A 46 -6.55 6.80 15.07
CA GLY A 46 -5.67 7.42 16.07
C GLY A 46 -4.23 6.89 16.03
N ILE A 47 -3.67 6.74 14.83
CA ILE A 47 -2.36 6.13 14.56
C ILE A 47 -1.24 6.89 15.29
N LYS A 48 -0.97 6.52 16.53
CA LYS A 48 0.28 6.89 17.20
C LYS A 48 1.38 6.08 16.55
N ARG A 49 2.53 6.73 16.34
CA ARG A 49 3.78 6.12 15.86
C ARG A 49 3.92 4.70 16.43
N PRO A 50 4.20 3.68 15.59
CA PRO A 50 4.37 2.32 16.08
C PRO A 50 5.39 2.34 17.22
N PRO A 51 5.12 1.64 18.34
CA PRO A 51 6.01 1.65 19.49
C PRO A 51 7.41 1.18 19.08
N ASP A 52 8.47 1.70 19.70
CA ASP A 52 9.87 1.26 19.51
C ASP A 52 10.12 -0.21 19.98
N ARG A 53 9.06 -1.00 20.16
CA ARG A 53 9.11 -2.39 20.58
C ARG A 53 9.15 -3.29 19.35
N PRO A 54 9.96 -4.36 19.37
CA PRO A 54 9.94 -5.36 18.30
C PRO A 54 8.53 -5.96 18.17
N TRP A 55 8.11 -6.20 16.93
CA TRP A 55 6.82 -6.81 16.65
C TRP A 55 6.77 -8.22 17.29
N PRO A 56 5.72 -8.57 18.05
CA PRO A 56 5.74 -9.75 18.91
C PRO A 56 5.38 -11.07 18.20
N LEU A 57 4.95 -11.02 16.94
CA LEU A 57 4.55 -12.18 16.15
C LEU A 57 5.55 -12.42 15.02
N GLU A 58 5.99 -13.66 14.82
CA GLU A 58 6.91 -13.98 13.73
C GLU A 58 6.24 -14.85 12.67
N ALA A 59 6.74 -14.76 11.43
CA ALA A 59 6.19 -15.50 10.30
C ALA A 59 6.19 -17.03 10.52
N ARG A 60 7.13 -17.55 11.31
CA ARG A 60 7.26 -18.97 11.65
C ARG A 60 6.23 -19.47 12.67
N ASP A 61 5.56 -18.57 13.38
CA ASP A 61 4.65 -18.92 14.47
C ASP A 61 3.21 -19.20 13.96
N VAL A 62 2.92 -18.81 12.72
CA VAL A 62 1.58 -18.82 12.14
C VAL A 62 1.59 -19.31 10.69
N SER A 63 0.43 -19.76 10.19
CA SER A 63 0.29 -20.16 8.78
C SER A 63 0.45 -18.95 7.85
N PRO A 64 1.01 -19.11 6.63
CA PRO A 64 1.10 -18.02 5.65
C PRO A 64 -0.24 -17.35 5.34
N LEU A 65 -1.34 -18.10 5.42
CA LEU A 65 -2.68 -17.57 5.20
C LEU A 65 -3.17 -16.63 6.32
N GLN A 66 -2.49 -16.61 7.46
CA GLN A 66 -2.81 -15.77 8.62
C GLN A 66 -1.89 -14.55 8.72
N TRP A 67 -0.91 -14.42 7.82
CA TRP A 67 0.06 -13.32 7.87
C TRP A 67 -0.59 -11.96 7.67
N TRP A 68 -1.68 -11.86 6.89
CA TRP A 68 -2.38 -10.59 6.65
C TRP A 68 -2.91 -9.95 7.94
N ARG A 69 -3.25 -10.79 8.93
CA ARG A 69 -3.76 -10.36 10.23
C ARG A 69 -2.69 -10.35 11.32
N THR A 70 -1.44 -10.75 11.05
CA THR A 70 -0.42 -10.91 12.10
C THR A 70 0.92 -10.25 11.80
N LEU A 71 1.27 -10.00 10.53
CA LEU A 71 2.60 -9.52 10.15
C LEU A 71 2.58 -8.10 9.57
N PRO A 72 3.46 -7.21 10.06
CA PRO A 72 3.61 -5.87 9.50
C PRO A 72 4.23 -5.95 8.10
N SER A 73 4.04 -4.88 7.33
CA SER A 73 4.48 -4.82 5.92
C SER A 73 5.99 -5.04 5.74
N ASP A 74 6.80 -4.63 6.73
CA ASP A 74 8.26 -4.78 6.70
C ASP A 74 8.73 -6.21 7.02
N ALA A 75 7.86 -7.09 7.52
CA ALA A 75 8.19 -8.51 7.72
C ALA A 75 8.26 -9.31 6.41
N PHE A 76 7.79 -8.76 5.28
CA PHE A 76 7.72 -9.48 4.00
C PHE A 76 8.98 -9.30 3.16
N HIS A 77 10.00 -10.11 3.45
CA HIS A 77 11.20 -10.17 2.64
C HIS A 77 11.01 -11.18 1.49
N ASP A 78 12.05 -11.41 0.69
CA ASP A 78 11.98 -12.29 -0.48
C ASP A 78 11.51 -13.72 -0.12
N ALA A 79 11.90 -14.22 1.06
CA ALA A 79 11.54 -15.55 1.52
C ALA A 79 10.04 -15.66 1.83
N GLU A 80 9.49 -14.72 2.59
CA GLU A 80 8.06 -14.67 2.93
C GLU A 80 7.22 -14.47 1.66
N GLN A 81 7.68 -13.64 0.73
CA GLN A 81 7.00 -13.44 -0.56
C GLN A 81 6.94 -14.74 -1.38
N ASP A 82 8.03 -15.52 -1.46
CA ASP A 82 8.04 -16.81 -2.17
C ASP A 82 7.14 -17.85 -1.47
N ILE A 83 7.14 -17.90 -0.14
CA ILE A 83 6.26 -18.79 0.63
C ILE A 83 4.79 -18.45 0.37
N LEU A 84 4.43 -17.17 0.42
CA LEU A 84 3.07 -16.71 0.17
C LEU A 84 2.62 -17.05 -1.25
N LEU A 85 3.47 -16.80 -2.25
CA LEU A 85 3.19 -17.11 -3.66
C LEU A 85 2.90 -18.61 -3.83
N ARG A 86 3.79 -19.48 -3.36
CA ARG A 86 3.61 -20.93 -3.49
C ARG A 86 2.37 -21.45 -2.76
N THR A 87 2.08 -20.87 -1.59
CA THR A 87 0.88 -21.22 -0.82
C THR A 87 -0.38 -20.91 -1.63
N LEU A 88 -0.45 -19.73 -2.24
CA LEU A 88 -1.59 -19.32 -3.07
C LEU A 88 -1.69 -20.12 -4.38
N GLU A 89 -0.56 -20.46 -5.01
CA GLU A 89 -0.54 -21.33 -6.21
C GLU A 89 -1.11 -22.72 -5.93
N GLN A 90 -0.78 -23.31 -4.77
CA GLN A 90 -1.34 -24.60 -4.35
C GLN A 90 -2.86 -24.54 -4.15
N ILE A 91 -3.36 -23.42 -3.64
CA ILE A 91 -4.79 -23.20 -3.42
C ILE A 91 -5.51 -22.94 -4.75
N GLY A 92 -4.90 -22.24 -5.70
CA GLY A 92 -5.49 -21.99 -7.03
C GLY A 92 -5.78 -23.25 -7.84
N VAL A 93 -5.16 -24.38 -7.51
CA VAL A 93 -5.51 -25.71 -8.07
C VAL A 93 -6.88 -26.20 -7.56
N LEU A 94 -7.30 -25.76 -6.38
CA LEU A 94 -8.59 -26.05 -5.77
C LEU A 94 -9.59 -25.00 -6.28
N HIS A 95 -10.48 -25.39 -7.20
CA HIS A 95 -11.41 -24.50 -7.90
C HIS A 95 -12.12 -23.49 -6.98
N GLY A 96 -11.87 -22.19 -7.21
CA GLY A 96 -12.63 -21.07 -6.65
C GLY A 96 -13.53 -20.42 -7.71
N GLY A 97 -14.43 -19.52 -7.29
CA GLY A 97 -15.24 -18.71 -8.23
C GLY A 97 -14.37 -17.80 -9.12
N ASP A 98 -14.94 -17.34 -10.25
CA ASP A 98 -14.21 -16.63 -11.32
C ASP A 98 -13.39 -15.43 -10.83
N ASP A 99 -13.92 -14.63 -9.89
CA ASP A 99 -13.23 -13.45 -9.33
C ASP A 99 -12.04 -13.84 -8.45
N LEU A 100 -12.20 -14.88 -7.62
CA LEU A 100 -11.11 -15.39 -6.78
C LEU A 100 -10.01 -16.03 -7.63
N ALA A 101 -10.37 -16.75 -8.69
CA ALA A 101 -9.40 -17.32 -9.64
C ALA A 101 -8.59 -16.21 -10.34
N THR A 102 -9.26 -15.14 -10.75
CA THR A 102 -8.62 -13.97 -11.37
C THR A 102 -7.68 -13.26 -10.39
N ALA A 103 -8.10 -13.10 -9.13
CA ALA A 103 -7.28 -12.55 -8.07
C ALA A 103 -6.04 -13.42 -7.77
N LEU A 104 -6.21 -14.75 -7.69
CA LEU A 104 -5.11 -15.72 -7.50
C LEU A 104 -4.09 -15.67 -8.64
N ALA A 105 -4.54 -15.43 -9.87
CA ALA A 105 -3.68 -15.20 -11.03
C ALA A 105 -2.85 -13.91 -10.93
N GLY A 106 -3.11 -13.06 -9.94
CA GLY A 106 -2.34 -11.84 -9.65
C GLY A 106 -3.02 -10.55 -10.09
N ASP A 107 -4.30 -10.59 -10.48
CA ASP A 107 -5.04 -9.36 -10.78
C ASP A 107 -5.33 -8.58 -9.49
N VAL A 108 -4.80 -7.36 -9.42
CA VAL A 108 -4.93 -6.50 -8.23
C VAL A 108 -6.36 -6.00 -8.05
N ALA A 109 -7.07 -5.68 -9.13
CA ALA A 109 -8.42 -5.15 -9.03
C ALA A 109 -9.38 -6.24 -8.51
N ALA A 110 -9.28 -7.45 -9.06
CA ALA A 110 -10.01 -8.61 -8.57
C ALA A 110 -9.66 -8.93 -7.11
N ALA A 111 -8.38 -8.83 -6.71
CA ALA A 111 -7.99 -9.02 -5.31
C ALA A 111 -8.65 -8.01 -4.37
N ILE A 112 -8.73 -6.73 -4.79
CA ILE A 112 -9.43 -5.69 -4.05
C ILE A 112 -10.94 -5.96 -4.00
N ASP A 113 -11.55 -6.32 -5.13
CA ASP A 113 -12.99 -6.56 -5.23
C ASP A 113 -13.42 -7.75 -4.37
N VAL A 114 -12.64 -8.84 -4.38
CA VAL A 114 -12.86 -10.02 -3.54
C VAL A 114 -12.77 -9.66 -2.05
N ALA A 115 -11.76 -8.89 -1.64
CA ALA A 115 -11.63 -8.45 -0.26
C ALA A 115 -12.76 -7.48 0.16
N PHE A 116 -13.16 -6.57 -0.73
CA PHE A 116 -14.24 -5.63 -0.47
C PHE A 116 -15.60 -6.33 -0.34
N ALA A 117 -15.84 -7.38 -1.13
CA ALA A 117 -17.06 -8.17 -1.08
C ALA A 117 -17.27 -8.87 0.28
N LEU A 118 -16.18 -9.22 0.96
CA LEU A 118 -16.18 -9.88 2.27
C LEU A 118 -16.45 -8.96 3.45
N MET A 119 -16.48 -7.63 3.25
CA MET A 119 -16.73 -6.70 4.35
C MET A 119 -18.23 -6.54 4.65
N PRO A 120 -18.63 -6.44 5.94
CA PRO A 120 -17.77 -6.53 7.13
C PRO A 120 -17.31 -7.98 7.44
N ILE A 121 -16.10 -8.14 7.96
CA ILE A 121 -15.57 -9.44 8.41
C ILE A 121 -15.93 -9.62 9.88
N GLU A 122 -16.96 -10.43 10.16
CA GLU A 122 -17.38 -10.79 11.52
C GLU A 122 -16.67 -12.05 12.04
N GLU A 123 -16.33 -12.98 11.13
CA GLU A 123 -15.64 -14.23 11.44
C GLU A 123 -14.49 -14.47 10.45
N THR A 124 -13.32 -14.79 10.99
CA THR A 124 -12.15 -15.15 10.16
C THR A 124 -12.25 -16.61 9.71
N THR A 125 -12.83 -16.82 8.53
CA THR A 125 -12.91 -18.15 7.89
C THR A 125 -11.72 -18.41 6.97
N LEU A 126 -11.55 -19.66 6.52
CA LEU A 126 -10.53 -19.99 5.51
C LEU A 126 -10.70 -19.17 4.22
N THR A 127 -11.93 -18.89 3.80
CA THR A 127 -12.20 -18.05 2.62
C THR A 127 -11.70 -16.62 2.81
N VAL A 128 -11.92 -16.05 4.00
CA VAL A 128 -11.40 -14.73 4.36
C VAL A 128 -9.88 -14.74 4.35
N ASP A 129 -9.26 -15.73 5.00
CA ASP A 129 -7.80 -15.88 5.03
C ASP A 129 -7.20 -15.98 3.62
N ILE A 130 -7.83 -16.73 2.71
CA ILE A 130 -7.38 -16.83 1.30
C ILE A 130 -7.51 -15.47 0.60
N ALA A 131 -8.69 -14.85 0.64
CA ALA A 131 -8.95 -13.57 -0.03
C ALA A 131 -8.00 -12.46 0.45
N MET A 132 -7.83 -12.36 1.78
CA MET A 132 -6.96 -11.37 2.39
C MET A 132 -5.48 -11.66 2.11
N SER A 133 -5.09 -12.93 2.00
CA SER A 133 -3.73 -13.30 1.56
C SER A 133 -3.45 -12.93 0.11
N VAL A 134 -4.45 -13.03 -0.77
CA VAL A 134 -4.33 -12.58 -2.16
C VAL A 134 -4.20 -11.05 -2.23
N LEU A 135 -5.02 -10.31 -1.48
CA LEU A 135 -4.89 -8.85 -1.37
C LEU A 135 -3.51 -8.44 -0.80
N MET A 136 -3.05 -9.14 0.23
CA MET A 136 -1.74 -8.91 0.84
C MET A 136 -0.59 -9.17 -0.15
N ARG A 137 -0.65 -10.24 -0.95
CA ARG A 137 0.32 -10.47 -2.04
C ARG A 137 0.34 -9.27 -3.01
N ALA A 138 -0.82 -8.76 -3.40
CA ALA A 138 -0.91 -7.58 -4.24
C ALA A 138 -0.32 -6.32 -3.57
N ALA A 139 -0.52 -6.15 -2.27
CA ALA A 139 0.04 -5.04 -1.50
C ALA A 139 1.57 -5.10 -1.39
N VAL A 140 2.15 -6.28 -1.24
CA VAL A 140 3.60 -6.48 -1.19
C VAL A 140 4.24 -6.22 -2.56
N ALA A 141 3.56 -6.57 -3.67
CA ALA A 141 3.98 -6.24 -5.03
C ALA A 141 3.75 -4.74 -5.34
N PRO A 142 4.67 -3.86 -4.94
CA PRO A 142 4.50 -2.47 -4.48
C PRO A 142 3.27 -1.72 -5.02
N ASN A 143 2.08 -2.13 -4.59
CA ASN A 143 0.81 -1.55 -5.02
C ASN A 143 0.20 -0.73 -3.87
N ALA A 144 0.32 0.59 -3.99
CA ALA A 144 -0.19 1.50 -2.98
C ALA A 144 -1.69 1.32 -2.70
N THR A 145 -2.50 1.07 -3.73
CA THR A 145 -3.95 0.91 -3.56
C THR A 145 -4.28 -0.34 -2.78
N ALA A 146 -3.69 -1.49 -3.13
CA ALA A 146 -3.90 -2.74 -2.40
C ALA A 146 -3.44 -2.63 -0.94
N ALA A 147 -2.30 -1.98 -0.69
CA ALA A 147 -1.81 -1.73 0.67
C ALA A 147 -2.75 -0.84 1.49
N LEU A 148 -3.34 0.19 0.87
CA LEU A 148 -4.34 1.05 1.52
C LEU A 148 -5.61 0.28 1.86
N VAL A 149 -6.14 -0.52 0.92
CA VAL A 149 -7.32 -1.36 1.14
C VAL A 149 -7.06 -2.34 2.29
N LEU A 150 -5.91 -3.02 2.28
CA LEU A 150 -5.52 -3.94 3.33
C LEU A 150 -5.44 -3.25 4.70
N ALA A 151 -4.83 -2.06 4.76
CA ALA A 151 -4.78 -1.27 5.99
C ALA A 151 -6.17 -0.94 6.55
N GLN A 152 -7.12 -0.56 5.69
CA GLN A 152 -8.49 -0.27 6.12
C GLN A 152 -9.21 -1.53 6.62
N VAL A 153 -9.10 -2.65 5.89
CA VAL A 153 -9.72 -3.91 6.30
C VAL A 153 -9.18 -4.36 7.66
N ILE A 154 -7.86 -4.33 7.86
CA ILE A 154 -7.22 -4.66 9.14
C ILE A 154 -7.71 -3.74 10.26
N GLY A 155 -7.81 -2.43 10.01
CA GLY A 155 -8.28 -1.48 11.02
C GLY A 155 -9.75 -1.67 11.41
N LEU A 156 -10.58 -2.16 10.47
CA LEU A 156 -12.01 -2.40 10.65
C LEU A 156 -12.35 -3.80 11.19
N THR A 157 -11.41 -4.74 11.19
CA THR A 157 -11.65 -6.13 11.59
C THR A 157 -11.19 -6.37 13.02
N ASP A 158 -11.98 -7.07 13.82
CA ASP A 158 -11.52 -7.56 15.12
C ASP A 158 -10.59 -8.77 14.91
N LEU A 159 -9.29 -8.58 15.17
CA LEU A 159 -8.25 -9.58 14.88
C LEU A 159 -7.90 -10.48 16.09
N ASP A 160 -8.72 -10.44 17.15
CA ASP A 160 -8.51 -11.16 18.41
C ASP A 160 -7.19 -10.81 19.13
N HIS A 161 -6.56 -9.70 18.73
CA HIS A 161 -5.36 -9.18 19.37
C HIS A 161 -5.32 -7.65 19.34
N GLY A 162 -4.71 -7.05 20.36
CA GLY A 162 -4.61 -5.60 20.51
C GLY A 162 -3.63 -4.88 19.56
N LEU A 163 -3.21 -5.52 18.46
CA LEU A 163 -2.21 -5.00 17.51
C LEU A 163 -2.81 -4.53 16.18
N ALA A 164 -4.14 -4.55 16.01
CA ALA A 164 -4.79 -4.24 14.75
C ALA A 164 -4.48 -2.81 14.26
N THR A 165 -4.41 -1.84 15.18
CA THR A 165 -4.10 -0.44 14.86
C THR A 165 -2.68 -0.29 14.34
N GLU A 166 -1.68 -0.87 15.01
CA GLU A 166 -0.28 -0.82 14.60
C GLU A 166 -0.07 -1.58 13.28
N LEU A 167 -0.75 -2.71 13.11
CA LEU A 167 -0.71 -3.49 11.88
C LEU A 167 -1.27 -2.70 10.69
N SER A 168 -2.45 -2.10 10.86
CA SER A 168 -3.07 -1.22 9.88
C SER A 168 -2.15 -0.06 9.51
N ALA A 169 -1.55 0.59 10.51
CA ALA A 169 -0.62 1.70 10.31
C ALA A 169 0.64 1.29 9.51
N SER A 170 1.15 0.08 9.74
CA SER A 170 2.28 -0.46 8.97
C SER A 170 1.94 -0.53 7.48
N TRP A 171 0.81 -1.14 7.14
CA TRP A 171 0.35 -1.28 5.75
C TRP A 171 0.01 0.06 5.10
N TYR A 172 -0.60 0.98 5.86
CA TYR A 172 -0.85 2.35 5.38
C TYR A 172 0.45 3.06 5.00
N THR A 173 1.44 3.02 5.91
CA THR A 173 2.75 3.63 5.70
C THR A 173 3.46 3.02 4.49
N HIS A 174 3.36 1.70 4.32
CA HIS A 174 3.88 1.00 3.15
C HIS A 174 3.23 1.50 1.86
N GLY A 175 1.90 1.59 1.81
CA GLY A 175 1.18 2.10 0.65
C GLY A 175 1.54 3.55 0.33
N LEU A 176 1.69 4.39 1.36
CA LEU A 176 2.07 5.79 1.21
C LEU A 176 3.48 5.95 0.62
N ARG A 177 4.45 5.14 1.07
CA ARG A 177 5.83 5.12 0.53
C ARG A 177 5.87 4.72 -0.94
N HIS A 178 4.99 3.82 -1.36
CA HIS A 178 4.92 3.31 -2.73
C HIS A 178 3.92 4.06 -3.61
N SER A 179 3.26 5.11 -3.09
CA SER A 179 2.35 5.93 -3.87
C SER A 179 3.10 6.91 -4.76
N SER A 180 2.78 6.90 -6.05
CA SER A 180 3.25 7.93 -6.99
C SER A 180 2.61 9.31 -6.73
N ASN A 181 1.54 9.37 -5.94
CA ASN A 181 0.86 10.62 -5.58
C ASN A 181 0.30 10.58 -4.15
N PRO A 182 1.10 10.94 -3.14
CA PRO A 182 0.71 10.93 -1.73
C PRO A 182 -0.54 11.75 -1.42
N ARG A 183 -0.79 12.85 -2.14
CA ARG A 183 -2.00 13.67 -1.96
C ARG A 183 -3.25 12.95 -2.42
N LYS A 184 -3.20 12.23 -3.55
CA LYS A 184 -4.32 11.41 -4.02
C LYS A 184 -4.53 10.20 -3.12
N PHE A 185 -3.46 9.64 -2.57
CA PHE A 185 -3.52 8.54 -1.60
C PHE A 185 -4.34 8.91 -0.36
N GLY A 186 -4.04 10.03 0.30
CA GLY A 186 -4.82 10.49 1.47
C GLY A 186 -6.27 10.85 1.13
N ARG A 187 -6.58 11.26 -0.11
CA ARG A 187 -7.98 11.43 -0.55
C ARG A 187 -8.68 10.09 -0.76
N ALA A 188 -7.99 9.13 -1.37
CA ALA A 188 -8.52 7.79 -1.59
C ALA A 188 -8.82 7.09 -0.27
N GLU A 189 -7.99 7.31 0.75
CA GLU A 189 -8.23 6.84 2.12
C GLU A 189 -9.60 7.29 2.65
N ALA A 190 -9.88 8.60 2.60
CA ALA A 190 -11.16 9.12 3.09
C ALA A 190 -12.36 8.53 2.34
N VAL A 191 -12.25 8.40 1.01
CA VAL A 191 -13.31 7.80 0.17
C VAL A 191 -13.52 6.33 0.52
N LEU A 192 -12.44 5.56 0.65
CA LEU A 192 -12.52 4.13 0.99
C LEU A 192 -13.12 3.92 2.36
N LEU A 193 -12.70 4.71 3.37
CA LEU A 193 -13.24 4.60 4.72
C LEU A 193 -14.75 4.84 4.74
N THR A 194 -15.24 5.86 4.02
CA THR A 194 -16.68 6.09 3.86
C THR A 194 -17.37 4.89 3.22
N ALA A 195 -16.82 4.34 2.13
CA ALA A 195 -17.41 3.18 1.45
C ALA A 195 -17.45 1.92 2.34
N PHE A 196 -16.40 1.68 3.13
CA PHE A 196 -16.37 0.57 4.08
C PHE A 196 -17.39 0.76 5.21
N TRP A 197 -17.52 1.97 5.75
CA TRP A 197 -18.53 2.27 6.76
C TRP A 197 -19.95 2.11 6.23
N GLU A 198 -20.26 2.62 5.03
CA GLU A 198 -21.57 2.44 4.40
C GLU A 198 -21.92 0.96 4.25
N ARG A 199 -20.94 0.13 3.87
CA ARG A 199 -21.11 -1.31 3.76
C ARG A 199 -21.31 -1.98 5.12
N HIS A 200 -20.52 -1.60 6.13
CA HIS A 200 -20.66 -2.11 7.50
C HIS A 200 -22.05 -1.85 8.07
N HIS A 201 -22.57 -0.62 7.94
CA HIS A 201 -23.90 -0.25 8.45
C HIS A 201 -25.06 -0.82 7.61
N SER A 202 -24.81 -1.23 6.37
CA SER A 202 -25.83 -1.89 5.54
C SER A 202 -26.02 -3.37 5.92
N GLY A 203 -24.98 -4.04 6.42
CA GLY A 203 -25.05 -5.42 6.91
C GLY A 203 -25.85 -5.57 8.20
N GLU A 204 -25.78 -4.58 9.11
CA GLU A 204 -26.53 -4.56 10.38
C GLU A 204 -28.05 -4.40 10.23
N ARG A 205 -28.56 -4.12 9.02
CA ARG A 205 -29.98 -3.86 8.74
C ARG A 205 -30.72 -5.00 8.03
N ALA A 206 -30.03 -6.10 7.71
CA ALA A 206 -30.61 -7.28 7.06
C ALA A 206 -30.92 -8.38 8.09
#